data_AF-A0A529HMU7-F1
#
_entry.id   AF-A0A529HMU7-F1
#
_cell.length_a   1.000
_cell.length_b   1.000
_cell.length_c   1.000
_cell.angle_alpha   90.00
_cell.angle_beta   90.00
_cell.angle_gamma   90.00
#
_symmetry.space_group_name_H-M   'P 1'
#
loop_
_entity.id
_entity.type
_entity.pdbx_description
1 polymer ?
#
loop_
_entity_poly.entity_id
_entity_poly.type
_entity_poly.pdbx_seq_one_letter_code
_entity_poly.pdbx_strand_id
1 'polypeptide(L)'
;DVTVHERNRPDDTFGWGVVLSAETLENLTRNDPVSAVWIRKHFAYWDDIAVIHDGVRTVSTGHGFCGIGRKRLLILLQRRARELGIKMMFETEISDPRPFMETHDLVVAADGLNSKSRATFANVFKPDIDTRKCKFVWLGT
;
A
#
# COMPACT_ATOMS: atom_id res chain seq x y z
N ASP A 1 -3.83 -15.01 -17.07
CA ASP A 1 -5.02 -14.49 -16.37
C ASP A 1 -4.58 -13.96 -15.01
N VAL A 2 -5.22 -12.92 -14.47
CA VAL A 2 -4.90 -12.38 -13.13
C VAL A 2 -6.19 -12.06 -12.40
N THR A 3 -6.36 -12.67 -11.21
CA THR A 3 -7.46 -12.38 -10.29
C THR A 3 -6.91 -11.89 -8.95
N VAL A 4 -7.46 -10.80 -8.43
CA VAL A 4 -7.15 -10.24 -7.11
C VAL A 4 -8.33 -10.47 -6.17
N HIS A 5 -8.07 -11.03 -4.99
CA HIS A 5 -9.06 -11.19 -3.94
C HIS A 5 -8.81 -10.15 -2.84
N GLU A 6 -9.85 -9.40 -2.47
CA GLU A 6 -9.82 -8.39 -1.42
C GLU A 6 -10.96 -8.66 -0.43
N ARG A 7 -10.65 -8.65 0.87
CA ARG A 7 -11.62 -8.96 1.93
C ARG A 7 -12.61 -7.82 2.15
N ASN A 8 -12.22 -6.59 1.85
CA ASN A 8 -13.02 -5.38 2.09
C ASN A 8 -13.81 -4.97 0.83
N ARG A 9 -14.70 -4.00 1.00
CA ARG A 9 -15.38 -3.34 -0.13
C ARG A 9 -14.37 -2.50 -0.94
N PRO A 10 -14.65 -2.20 -2.23
CA PRO A 10 -13.71 -1.45 -3.08
C PRO A 10 -13.25 -0.11 -2.53
N ASP A 11 -14.10 0.57 -1.77
CA ASP A 11 -13.84 1.90 -1.24
C ASP A 11 -13.66 1.93 0.29
N ASP A 12 -13.64 0.76 0.92
CA ASP A 12 -13.28 0.59 2.32
C ASP A 12 -11.76 0.59 2.45
N THR A 13 -11.26 1.61 3.16
CA THR A 13 -9.85 1.67 3.51
C THR A 13 -9.67 2.33 4.87
N PHE A 14 -8.56 2.01 5.51
CA PHE A 14 -8.16 2.54 6.80
C PHE A 14 -6.95 3.45 6.64
N GLY A 15 -6.90 4.53 7.40
CA GLY A 15 -5.80 5.50 7.34
C GLY A 15 -6.04 6.66 6.38
N TRP A 16 -5.05 7.56 6.33
CA TRP A 16 -5.19 8.91 5.78
C TRP A 16 -4.31 9.09 4.54
N GLY A 17 -3.28 9.94 4.62
CA GLY A 17 -2.31 10.17 3.55
C GLY A 17 -1.09 9.26 3.65
N VAL A 18 -0.59 8.81 2.50
CA VAL A 18 0.71 8.15 2.39
C VAL A 18 1.69 9.07 1.70
N VAL A 19 2.96 9.03 2.12
CA VAL A 19 4.06 9.75 1.48
C VAL A 19 4.83 8.77 0.62
N LEU A 20 5.14 9.16 -0.61
CA LEU A 20 5.97 8.37 -1.52
C LEU A 20 7.28 9.10 -1.78
N SER A 21 8.40 8.36 -1.77
CA SER A 21 9.70 8.89 -2.16
C SER A 21 9.76 9.12 -3.68
N ALA A 22 10.67 10.00 -4.13
CA ALA A 22 10.95 10.20 -5.55
C ALA A 22 11.27 8.88 -6.27
N GLU A 23 12.10 8.02 -5.65
CA GLU A 23 12.44 6.69 -6.16
C GLU A 23 11.20 5.80 -6.37
N THR A 24 10.25 5.81 -5.41
CA THR A 24 9.00 5.04 -5.54
C THR A 24 8.18 5.50 -6.74
N LEU A 25 8.16 6.82 -6.99
CA LEU A 25 7.47 7.37 -8.16
C LEU A 25 8.14 7.02 -9.48
N GLU A 26 9.47 7.01 -9.53
CA GLU A 26 10.22 6.60 -10.71
C GLU A 26 9.96 5.13 -11.05
N ASN A 27 9.97 4.25 -10.03
CA ASN A 27 9.63 2.85 -10.18
C ASN A 27 8.19 2.67 -10.70
N LEU A 28 7.23 3.44 -10.16
CA LEU A 28 5.85 3.43 -10.65
C LEU A 28 5.76 3.92 -12.11
N THR A 29 6.45 5.00 -12.46
CA THR A 29 6.49 5.53 -13.83
C THR A 29 7.09 4.53 -14.81
N ARG A 30 8.15 3.81 -14.43
CA ARG A 30 8.77 2.79 -15.29
C ARG A 30 7.85 1.58 -15.52
N ASN A 31 7.12 1.15 -14.49
CA ASN A 31 6.28 -0.04 -14.56
C ASN A 31 4.91 0.22 -15.18
N ASP A 32 4.28 1.36 -14.87
CA ASP A 32 3.00 1.76 -15.47
C ASP A 32 2.88 3.28 -15.59
N PRO A 33 3.36 3.86 -16.71
CA PRO A 33 3.31 5.29 -16.96
C PRO A 33 1.90 5.87 -16.87
N VAL A 34 0.86 5.10 -17.24
CA VAL A 34 -0.53 5.57 -17.23
C VAL A 34 -0.98 5.83 -15.79
N SER A 35 -0.78 4.87 -14.87
CA SER A 35 -1.07 5.08 -13.45
C SER A 35 -0.26 6.21 -12.86
N ALA A 36 1.03 6.30 -13.21
CA ALA A 36 1.89 7.36 -12.68
C ALA A 36 1.37 8.76 -13.05
N VAL A 37 0.90 8.97 -14.28
CA VAL A 37 0.30 10.24 -14.71
C VAL A 37 -0.93 10.57 -13.88
N TRP A 38 -1.84 9.62 -13.66
CA TRP A 38 -3.06 9.87 -12.88
C TRP A 38 -2.77 10.12 -11.40
N ILE A 39 -1.89 9.32 -10.80
CA ILE A 39 -1.52 9.44 -9.38
C ILE A 39 -0.83 10.78 -9.13
N ARG A 40 0.09 11.21 -10.01
CA ARG A 40 0.79 12.51 -9.89
C ARG A 40 -0.13 13.71 -9.87
N LYS A 41 -1.29 13.66 -10.55
CA LYS A 41 -2.29 14.75 -10.54
C LYS A 41 -2.95 14.98 -9.17
N HIS A 42 -2.82 14.02 -8.26
CA HIS A 42 -3.43 14.06 -6.93
C HIS A 42 -2.40 14.24 -5.81
N PHE A 43 -1.13 14.52 -6.12
CA PHE A 43 -0.11 14.75 -5.11
C PHE A 43 -0.17 16.15 -4.51
N ALA A 44 -0.06 16.20 -3.19
CA ALA A 44 0.47 17.35 -2.48
C ALA A 44 2.00 17.23 -2.43
N TYR A 45 2.72 18.31 -2.70
CA TYR A 45 4.18 18.34 -2.66
C TYR A 45 4.65 19.29 -1.56
N TRP A 46 5.73 18.91 -0.90
CA TRP A 46 6.44 19.76 0.06
C TRP A 46 7.91 19.35 0.12
N ASP A 47 8.76 20.28 0.55
CA ASP A 47 10.21 20.08 0.54
C ASP A 47 10.83 20.09 1.94
N ASP A 48 10.24 20.90 2.83
CA ASP A 48 10.78 21.12 4.17
C ASP A 48 10.36 20.01 5.16
N ILE A 49 11.31 19.56 5.96
CA ILE A 49 11.07 18.84 7.22
C ILE A 49 11.41 19.78 8.36
N ALA A 50 10.47 19.95 9.29
CA ALA A 50 10.72 20.63 10.56
C ALA A 50 10.77 19.60 11.69
N VAL A 51 11.84 19.65 12.49
CA VAL A 51 11.94 18.95 13.76
C VAL A 51 11.75 19.98 14.87
N ILE A 52 10.79 19.73 15.76
CA ILE A 52 10.54 20.56 16.93
C ILE A 52 10.94 19.76 18.16
N HIS A 53 11.94 20.25 18.88
CA HIS A 53 12.46 19.62 20.09
C HIS A 53 12.80 20.70 21.12
N ASP A 54 12.29 20.57 22.35
CA ASP A 54 12.46 21.56 23.43
C ASP A 54 12.15 23.02 22.99
N GLY A 55 11.10 23.19 22.17
CA GLY A 55 10.69 24.49 21.63
C GLY A 55 11.56 25.02 20.49
N VAL A 56 12.65 24.35 20.13
CA VAL A 56 13.51 24.72 19.00
C VAL A 56 13.02 24.07 17.72
N ARG A 57 12.74 24.90 16.71
CA ARG A 57 12.36 24.45 15.36
C ARG A 57 13.57 24.46 14.44
N THR A 58 14.07 23.27 14.10
CA THR A 58 15.13 23.09 13.11
C THR A 58 14.51 22.64 11.79
N VAL A 59 14.84 23.32 10.68
CA VAL A 59 14.30 23.02 9.36
C VAL A 59 15.42 22.47 8.47
N SER A 60 15.11 21.39 7.77
CA SER A 60 15.94 20.84 6.70
C SER A 60 15.13 20.84 5.40
N THR A 61 15.75 21.32 4.32
CA THR A 61 15.13 21.55 3.01
C THR A 61 15.77 20.67 1.93
N GLY A 62 15.18 20.62 0.72
CA GLY A 62 15.73 19.90 -0.43
C GLY A 62 15.42 18.39 -0.50
N HIS A 63 14.43 17.90 0.24
CA HIS A 63 14.09 16.48 0.32
C HIS A 63 13.06 16.01 -0.72
N GLY A 64 12.19 16.90 -1.21
CA GLY A 64 11.19 16.62 -2.24
C GLY A 64 10.24 15.46 -1.91
N PHE A 65 9.24 15.68 -1.06
CA PHE A 65 8.20 14.70 -0.75
C PHE A 65 6.93 14.91 -1.56
N CYS A 66 6.20 13.82 -1.76
CA CYS A 66 4.83 13.87 -2.28
C CYS A 66 3.90 12.99 -1.44
N GLY A 67 2.66 13.46 -1.27
CA GLY A 67 1.64 12.76 -0.50
C GLY A 67 0.34 12.62 -1.28
N ILE A 68 -0.34 11.48 -1.11
CA ILE A 68 -1.67 11.23 -1.66
C ILE A 68 -2.56 10.59 -0.59
N GLY A 69 -3.86 10.92 -0.59
CA GLY A 69 -4.84 10.21 0.22
C GLY A 69 -4.90 8.73 -0.18
N ARG A 70 -4.75 7.81 0.79
CA ARG A 70 -4.69 6.37 0.55
C ARG A 70 -5.92 5.85 -0.20
N LYS A 71 -7.12 6.30 0.18
CA LYS A 71 -8.37 5.95 -0.53
C LYS A 71 -8.31 6.33 -2.01
N ARG A 72 -7.82 7.54 -2.31
CA ARG A 72 -7.67 8.01 -3.70
C ARG A 72 -6.68 7.15 -4.47
N LEU A 73 -5.52 6.84 -3.88
CA LEU A 73 -4.51 5.98 -4.49
C LEU A 73 -5.09 4.60 -4.85
N LEU A 74 -5.77 3.95 -3.90
CA LEU A 74 -6.37 2.62 -4.13
C LEU A 74 -7.42 2.65 -5.24
N ILE A 75 -8.29 3.67 -5.28
CA ILE A 75 -9.30 3.80 -6.35
C ILE A 75 -8.64 3.93 -7.72
N LEU A 76 -7.55 4.70 -7.84
CA LEU A 76 -6.81 4.86 -9.10
C LEU A 76 -6.16 3.55 -9.54
N LEU A 77 -5.54 2.81 -8.62
CA LEU A 77 -4.94 1.51 -8.91
C LEU A 77 -5.99 0.47 -9.30
N GLN A 78 -7.14 0.43 -8.63
CA GLN A 78 -8.25 -0.44 -8.99
C GLN A 78 -8.79 -0.10 -10.37
N ARG A 79 -8.96 1.19 -10.69
CA ARG A 79 -9.38 1.61 -12.02
C ARG A 79 -8.40 1.09 -13.07
N ARG A 80 -7.10 1.27 -12.85
CA ARG A 80 -6.08 0.75 -13.77
C ARG A 80 -6.15 -0.76 -13.93
N ALA A 81 -6.31 -1.49 -12.83
CA ALA A 81 -6.45 -2.94 -12.86
C ALA A 81 -7.61 -3.38 -13.76
N ARG A 82 -8.78 -2.71 -13.69
CA ARG A 82 -9.91 -2.98 -14.59
C ARG A 82 -9.58 -2.67 -16.05
N GLU A 83 -8.92 -1.55 -16.34
CA GLU A 83 -8.50 -1.18 -17.69
C GLU A 83 -7.55 -2.22 -18.32
N LEU A 84 -6.75 -2.90 -17.48
CA LEU A 84 -5.86 -3.99 -17.89
C LEU A 84 -6.54 -5.37 -17.93
N GLY A 85 -7.85 -5.44 -17.66
CA GLY A 85 -8.60 -6.69 -17.66
C GLY A 85 -8.38 -7.58 -16.43
N ILE A 86 -7.80 -7.05 -15.35
CA ILE A 86 -7.60 -7.79 -14.10
C ILE A 86 -8.94 -7.95 -13.40
N LYS A 87 -9.29 -9.19 -13.05
CA LYS A 87 -10.50 -9.50 -12.28
C LYS A 87 -10.26 -9.17 -10.80
N MET A 88 -11.16 -8.43 -10.18
CA MET A 88 -11.10 -8.11 -8.76
C MET A 88 -12.34 -8.60 -8.04
N MET A 89 -12.13 -9.47 -7.05
CA MET A 89 -13.15 -10.08 -6.21
C MET A 89 -13.08 -9.42 -4.83
N PHE A 90 -13.93 -8.42 -4.61
CA PHE A 90 -14.06 -7.74 -3.33
C PHE A 90 -14.95 -8.53 -2.37
N GLU A 91 -14.94 -8.16 -1.09
CA GLU A 91 -15.71 -8.84 -0.03
C GLU A 91 -15.44 -10.36 0.02
N THR A 92 -14.23 -10.77 -0.40
CA THR A 92 -13.82 -12.16 -0.52
C THR A 92 -12.63 -12.41 0.39
N GLU A 93 -12.88 -12.86 1.61
CA GLU A 93 -11.81 -13.22 2.55
C GLU A 93 -11.27 -14.62 2.26
N ILE A 94 -9.94 -14.73 2.16
CA ILE A 94 -9.24 -16.00 1.99
C ILE A 94 -8.74 -16.45 3.36
N SER A 95 -9.32 -17.52 3.91
CA SER A 95 -8.90 -18.12 5.18
C SER A 95 -7.67 -19.01 5.02
N ASP A 96 -7.55 -19.69 3.89
CA ASP A 96 -6.46 -20.59 3.55
C ASP A 96 -6.05 -20.43 2.08
N PRO A 97 -4.79 -20.09 1.77
CA PRO A 97 -4.32 -19.95 0.40
C PRO A 97 -4.07 -21.28 -0.32
N ARG A 98 -3.97 -22.42 0.38
CA ARG A 98 -3.56 -23.71 -0.22
C ARG A 98 -4.45 -24.19 -1.37
N PRO A 99 -5.79 -24.11 -1.31
CA PRO A 99 -6.65 -24.50 -2.44
C PRO A 99 -6.38 -23.70 -3.72
N PHE A 100 -5.92 -22.45 -3.59
CA PHE A 100 -5.55 -21.63 -4.74
C PHE A 100 -4.23 -22.08 -5.36
N MET A 101 -3.31 -22.62 -4.56
CA MET A 101 -2.03 -23.15 -5.06
C MET A 101 -2.19 -24.42 -5.88
N GLU A 102 -3.28 -25.16 -5.70
CA GLU A 102 -3.60 -26.35 -6.50
C GLU A 102 -4.19 -25.99 -7.88
N THR A 103 -4.77 -24.79 -7.99
CA THR A 103 -5.58 -24.37 -9.15
C THR A 103 -4.96 -23.23 -9.95
N HIS A 104 -3.92 -22.58 -9.43
CA HIS A 104 -3.26 -21.44 -10.06
C HIS A 104 -1.75 -21.69 -10.17
N ASP A 105 -1.14 -21.22 -11.26
CA ASP A 105 0.31 -21.35 -11.49
C ASP A 105 1.14 -20.55 -10.47
N LEU A 106 0.58 -19.45 -9.94
CA LEU A 106 1.22 -18.58 -8.96
C LEU A 106 0.18 -17.95 -8.04
N VAL A 107 0.44 -18.00 -6.74
CA VAL A 107 -0.34 -17.29 -5.71
C VAL A 107 0.56 -16.26 -5.04
N VAL A 108 0.20 -14.99 -5.13
CA VAL A 108 0.92 -13.88 -4.48
C VAL A 108 0.17 -13.45 -3.22
N ALA A 109 0.76 -13.69 -2.06
CA ALA A 109 0.20 -13.24 -0.78
C ALA A 109 0.62 -11.79 -0.48
N ALA A 110 -0.30 -10.84 -0.69
CA ALA A 110 -0.15 -9.42 -0.38
C ALA A 110 -1.16 -8.94 0.70
N ASP A 111 -1.47 -9.80 1.67
CA ASP A 111 -2.56 -9.65 2.66
C ASP A 111 -2.16 -8.89 3.95
N GLY A 112 -1.04 -8.18 3.92
CA GLY A 112 -0.68 -7.11 4.86
C GLY A 112 -0.25 -7.55 6.26
N LEU A 113 -0.38 -6.63 7.24
CA LEU A 113 0.13 -6.83 8.60
C LEU A 113 -0.50 -8.05 9.28
N ASN A 114 -1.81 -8.26 9.12
CA ASN A 114 -2.54 -9.42 9.68
C ASN A 114 -2.65 -10.56 8.65
N SER A 115 -1.56 -10.85 7.95
CA SER A 115 -1.50 -11.87 6.90
C SER A 115 -1.82 -13.26 7.46
N LYS A 116 -2.89 -13.87 6.93
CA LYS A 116 -3.22 -15.28 7.20
C LYS A 116 -2.26 -16.19 6.44
N SER A 117 -1.86 -15.77 5.24
CA SER A 117 -0.90 -16.52 4.42
C SER A 117 0.45 -16.70 5.12
N ARG A 118 0.96 -15.63 5.74
CA ARG A 118 2.21 -15.68 6.51
C ARG A 118 2.12 -16.60 7.73
N ALA A 119 0.96 -16.64 8.39
CA ALA A 119 0.73 -17.55 9.50
C ALA A 119 0.65 -19.01 9.06
N THR A 120 -0.10 -19.31 7.99
CA THR A 120 -0.25 -20.66 7.43
C THR A 120 1.09 -21.28 7.04
N PHE A 121 1.99 -20.49 6.45
CA PHE A 121 3.31 -20.96 6.02
C PHE A 121 4.46 -20.51 6.93
N ALA A 122 4.19 -20.28 8.23
CA ALA A 122 5.20 -19.77 9.16
C ALA A 122 6.43 -20.69 9.28
N ASN A 123 6.26 -22.00 9.11
CA ASN A 123 7.36 -22.97 9.10
C ASN A 123 8.30 -22.81 7.88
N VAL A 124 7.79 -22.30 6.77
CA VAL A 124 8.56 -22.05 5.53
C VAL A 124 9.12 -20.63 5.53
N PHE A 125 8.26 -19.63 5.71
CA PHE A 125 8.65 -18.22 5.64
C PHE A 125 9.41 -17.72 6.87
N LYS A 126 9.28 -18.42 8.01
CA LYS A 126 9.95 -18.10 9.29
C LYS A 126 9.84 -16.61 9.63
N PRO A 127 8.62 -16.06 9.76
CA PRO A 127 8.43 -14.64 9.97
C PRO A 127 9.03 -14.21 11.31
N ASP A 128 9.79 -13.12 11.29
CA ASP A 128 10.30 -12.47 12.49
C ASP A 128 9.35 -11.34 12.91
N ILE A 129 8.71 -11.48 14.07
CA ILE A 129 7.68 -10.56 14.54
C ILE A 129 8.15 -9.91 15.85
N ASP A 130 8.46 -8.61 15.76
CA ASP A 130 8.87 -7.79 16.90
C ASP A 130 7.77 -6.77 17.25
N THR A 131 7.10 -7.00 18.38
CA THR A 131 6.10 -6.06 18.90
C THR A 131 6.78 -4.97 19.73
N ARG A 132 6.79 -3.75 19.20
CA ARG A 132 7.38 -2.58 19.89
C ARG A 132 6.52 -2.09 21.05
N LYS A 133 7.18 -1.49 22.05
CA LYS A 133 6.54 -0.99 23.29
C LYS A 133 5.69 0.26 23.06
N CYS A 134 6.10 1.13 22.13
CA CYS A 134 5.44 2.40 21.88
C CYS A 134 4.07 2.19 21.23
N LYS A 135 3.05 2.85 21.76
CA LYS A 135 1.75 2.93 21.12
C LYS A 135 1.81 3.93 19.97
N PHE A 136 1.11 3.62 18.89
CA PHE A 136 0.99 4.45 17.71
C PHE A 136 -0.49 4.51 17.30
N VAL A 137 -0.94 5.69 16.87
CA VAL A 137 -2.27 5.89 16.29
C VAL A 137 -2.12 6.73 15.04
N TRP A 138 -2.88 6.39 13.99
CA TRP A 138 -2.85 7.12 12.73
C TRP A 138 -4.05 8.08 12.66
N LEU A 139 -3.76 9.36 12.91
CA LEU A 139 -4.74 10.45 12.88
C LEU A 139 -4.68 11.21 11.54
N GLY A 140 -5.77 11.88 11.21
CA GLY A 140 -5.88 12.78 10.08
C GLY A 140 -7.22 13.52 10.13
N THR A 141 -7.39 14.44 9.18
CA THR A 141 -8.52 15.39 9.10
C THR A 141 -9.14 15.34 7.71
#